data_AF-A0A972JIP5-F1
#
_entry.id   AF-A0A972JIP5-F1
#
_cell.length_a   1.000
_cell.length_b   1.000
_cell.length_c   1.000
_cell.angle_alpha   90.00
_cell.angle_beta   90.00
_cell.angle_gamma   90.00
#
_symmetry.space_group_name_H-M   'P 1'
#
loop_
_entity.id
_entity.type
_entity.pdbx_description
1 polymer ?
#
loop_
_entity_poly.entity_id
_entity_poly.type
_entity_poly.pdbx_seq_one_letter_code
_entity_poly.pdbx_strand_id
1 'polypeptide(L)' 'MSLQLMMLALGLMLIFEGIGPLCFPKKWRQYLAEISAQNQSVLRRLGGSLVTAGLVLLIIFS' A
#
# COMPACT_ATOMS: atom_id res chain seq x y z
N MET A 1 3.12 -20.34 10.25
CA MET A 1 2.13 -19.25 10.34
C MET A 1 0.74 -19.83 10.15
N SER A 2 -0.21 -19.52 11.02
CA SER A 2 -1.57 -20.06 10.92
C SER A 2 -2.34 -19.38 9.77
N LEU A 3 -3.21 -20.13 9.09
CA LEU A 3 -4.06 -19.60 8.00
C LEU A 3 -4.93 -18.42 8.48
N GLN A 4 -5.37 -18.45 9.74
CA GLN A 4 -6.09 -17.35 10.38
C GLN A 4 -5.28 -16.05 10.39
N LEU A 5 -3.98 -16.10 10.69
CA LEU A 5 -3.13 -14.92 10.72
C LEU A 5 -2.97 -14.31 9.33
N MET A 6 -2.81 -15.16 8.30
CA MET A 6 -2.78 -14.72 6.90
C MET A 6 -4.09 -14.05 6.48
N MET A 7 -5.23 -14.65 6.82
CA MET A 7 -6.54 -14.07 6.49
C MET A 7 -6.80 -12.76 7.22
N LEU A 8 -6.33 -12.63 8.47
CA LEU A 8 -6.42 -11.38 9.23
C LEU A 8 -5.55 -10.27 8.59
N ALA A 9 -4.30 -10.59 8.24
CA ALA A 9 -3.38 -9.65 7.59
C ALA A 9 -3.93 -9.19 6.23
N LEU A 10 -4.47 -10.11 5.43
CA LEU A 10 -5.16 -9.78 4.18
C LEU A 10 -6.41 -8.91 4.42
N GLY A 11 -7.22 -9.23 5.42
CA GLY A 11 -8.40 -8.44 5.78
C GLY A 11 -8.05 -7.00 6.14
N LEU A 12 -7.00 -6.80 6.95
CA LEU A 12 -6.51 -5.46 7.28
C LEU A 12 -5.99 -4.72 6.04
N MET A 13 -5.21 -5.38 5.19
CA MET A 13 -4.69 -4.79 3.94
C MET A 13 -5.83 -4.30 3.02
N LEU A 14 -6.90 -5.09 2.88
CA LEU A 14 -8.08 -4.70 2.10
C LEU A 14 -8.83 -3.51 2.71
N ILE A 15 -8.95 -3.45 4.04
CA ILE A 15 -9.57 -2.30 4.72
C ILE A 15 -8.73 -1.04 4.45
N PHE A 16 -7.41 -1.11 4.64
CA PHE A 16 -6.52 0.04 4.41
C PHE A 16 -6.57 0.54 2.96
N GLU A 17 -6.53 -0.37 1.99
CA GLU A 17 -6.62 -0.01 0.57
C GLU A 17 -8.02 0.55 0.21
N GLY A 18 -9.08 0.04 0.85
CA GLY A 18 -10.46 0.45 0.62
C GLY A 18 -10.84 1.80 1.23
N ILE A 19 -10.16 2.26 2.29
CA ILE A 19 -10.47 3.54 2.98
C ILE A 19 -10.35 4.74 2.04
N GLY A 20 -9.27 4.80 1.24
CA GLY A 20 -9.03 5.89 0.28
C GLY A 20 -10.22 6.14 -0.67
N PRO A 21 -10.63 5.14 -1.47
CA PRO A 21 -11.75 5.27 -2.39
C PRO A 21 -13.11 5.40 -1.67
N LEU A 22 -13.31 4.77 -0.52
CA LEU A 22 -14.58 4.80 0.21
C LEU A 22 -14.86 6.15 0.87
N CYS A 23 -13.87 6.71 1.58
CA CYS A 23 -14.06 7.95 2.34
C CYS A 23 -13.85 9.21 1.49
N PHE A 24 -12.94 9.18 0.50
CA PHE A 24 -12.57 10.38 -0.27
C PHE A 24 -12.44 10.12 -1.78
N PRO A 25 -13.49 9.66 -2.48
CA PRO A 25 -13.40 9.18 -3.87
C PRO A 25 -12.85 10.22 -4.85
N LYS A 26 -13.25 11.50 -4.72
CA LYS A 26 -12.78 12.58 -5.61
C LYS A 26 -11.30 12.89 -5.43
N LYS A 27 -10.86 13.04 -4.17
CA LYS A 27 -9.45 13.33 -3.84
C LYS A 27 -8.56 12.14 -4.16
N TRP A 28 -9.02 10.92 -3.87
CA TRP A 28 -8.32 9.69 -4.20
C TRP A 28 -8.10 9.55 -5.70
N ARG A 29 -9.13 9.83 -6.52
CA ARG A 29 -8.99 9.82 -7.97
C ARG A 29 -8.00 10.86 -8.50
N GLN A 30 -8.00 12.07 -7.94
CA GLN A 30 -7.03 13.12 -8.31
C GLN A 30 -5.60 12.71 -7.94
N TYR A 31 -5.41 12.21 -6.71
CA TYR A 31 -4.13 11.71 -6.23
C TYR A 31 -3.56 10.59 -7.11
N LEU A 32 -4.39 9.61 -7.48
CA LEU A 32 -3.98 8.54 -8.39
C LEU A 32 -3.61 9.07 -9.78
N ALA A 33 -4.33 10.06 -10.30
CA ALA A 33 -4.01 10.69 -11.57
C ALA A 33 -2.66 11.41 -11.52
N GLU A 34 -2.39 12.15 -10.44
CA GLU A 34 -1.10 12.81 -10.22
C GLU A 34 0.06 11.82 -10.09
N ILE A 35 -0.15 10.70 -9.39
CA ILE A 35 0.84 9.61 -9.30
C ILE A 35 1.09 8.98 -10.66
N SER A 36 0.04 8.70 -11.44
CA SER A 36 0.18 8.10 -12.77
C SER A 36 0.91 9.01 -13.77
N ALA A 37 0.87 10.33 -13.54
CA ALA A 37 1.59 11.30 -14.35
C ALA A 37 3.07 11.45 -13.97
N GLN A 38 3.51 10.86 -12.84
CA GLN A 38 4.92 10.90 -12.44
C GLN A 38 5.79 10.04 -13.35
N ASN A 39 7.06 10.43 -13.49
CA ASN A 39 8.05 9.65 -14.21
C ASN A 39 8.16 8.22 -13.65
N GLN A 40 8.31 7.23 -14.53
CA GLN A 40 8.37 5.82 -14.14
C GLN A 40 9.52 5.50 -13.17
N SER A 41 10.62 6.25 -13.25
CA SER A 41 11.74 6.16 -12.29
C SER A 41 11.34 6.56 -10.87
N VAL A 42 10.49 7.59 -10.73
CA VAL A 42 9.97 8.07 -9.44
C VAL A 42 8.97 7.07 -8.89
N LEU A 43 8.05 6.57 -9.72
CA LEU A 43 7.09 5.55 -9.32
C LEU A 43 7.80 4.27 -8.82
N ARG A 44 8.87 3.85 -9.49
CA ARG A 44 9.70 2.71 -9.06
C ARG A 44 10.43 2.98 -7.74
N ARG A 45 10.91 4.20 -7.49
CA ARG A 45 11.54 4.56 -6.21
C ARG A 45 10.54 4.59 -5.07
N LEU A 46 9.34 5.13 -5.30
CA LEU A 46 8.24 5.10 -4.32
C LEU A 46 7.87 3.67 -3.96
N GLY A 47 7.54 2.84 -4.95
CA GLY A 47 7.23 1.42 -4.75
C GLY A 47 8.38 0.66 -4.09
N GLY A 48 9.61 0.89 -4.55
CA GLY A 48 10.81 0.28 -3.96
C GLY A 48 10.99 0.64 -2.48
N SER A 49 10.83 1.92 -2.12
CA SER A 49 10.96 2.37 -0.74
C SER A 49 9.90 1.75 0.19
N LEU A 50 8.66 1.60 -0.29
CA LEU A 50 7.58 0.93 0.45
C LEU A 50 7.89 -0.55 0.68
N VAL A 51 8.35 -1.26 -0.36
CA VAL A 51 8.73 -2.67 -0.25
C VAL A 51 9.91 -2.84 0.71
N THR A 52 10.95 -2.00 0.60
CA THR A 52 12.11 -2.05 1.50
C THR A 52 11.70 -1.77 2.94
N ALA A 53 10.88 -0.76 3.21
CA ALA A 53 10.40 -0.47 4.56
C ALA A 53 9.58 -1.63 5.14
N GLY A 54 8.65 -2.19 4.35
CA GLY A 54 7.87 -3.37 4.75
C GLY A 54 8.74 -4.58 5.06
N LEU A 55 9.77 -4.83 4.24
CA LEU A 55 10.72 -5.91 4.46
C LEU A 55 11.53 -5.71 5.75
N VAL A 56 12.01 -4.49 6.02
CA VAL A 56 12.74 -4.17 7.26
C VAL A 56 11.85 -4.39 8.48
N LEU A 57 10.59 -3.95 8.45
CA LEU A 57 9.63 -4.20 9.52
C LEU A 57 9.40 -5.71 9.72
N LEU A 58 9.25 -6.48 8.64
CA LEU A 58 9.08 -7.92 8.73
C LEU A 58 10.31 -8.59 9.36
N ILE A 59 11.53 -8.21 8.96
CA ILE A 59 12.77 -8.78 9.51
C ILE A 59 12.93 -8.46 11.01
N ILE A 60 12.51 -7.28 11.46
CA ILE A 60 12.69 -6.85 12.85
C ILE A 60 11.63 -7.45 13.78
N PHE A 61 10.39 -7.60 13.32
CA PHE A 61 9.23 -7.93 14.17
C PHE A 61 8.64 -9.33 13.93
N SER A 62 9.10 -10.08 12.92
CA SER A 62 8.73 -11.50 12.70
C SER A 62 9.73 -12.45 13.34
#